data_AF-A0A952SES7-F1
#
_entry.id   AF-A0A952SES7-F1
#
_cell.length_a   1.000
_cell.length_b   1.000
_cell.length_c   1.000
_cell.angle_alpha   90.00
_cell.angle_beta   90.00
_cell.angle_gamma   90.00
#
_symmetry.space_group_name_H-M   'P 1'
#
loop_
_entity.id
_entity.type
_entity.pdbx_description
1 polymer ?
#
loop_
_entity_poly.entity_id
_entity_poly.type
_entity_poly.pdbx_seq_one_letter_code
_entity_poly.pdbx_strand_id
1 'polypeptide(L)'
;MHRLVVLAFLLCPVALYAAEAEMPSPHQGPRLYDHYLALKLMQESLAGRPLEEQARLQPQINRAEQNACEQVRREREERVPKEEYRRQGGDPFLVFAQQLEQYCQTSR
;
A
#
# COMPACT_ATOMS: atom_id res chain seq x y z
N MET A 1 34.55 -10.96 -59.74
CA MET A 1 33.29 -11.75 -59.65
C MET A 1 33.12 -12.15 -58.18
N HIS A 2 32.51 -11.31 -57.34
CA HIS A 2 31.07 -11.22 -57.03
C HIS A 2 30.50 -12.43 -56.27
N ARG A 3 30.15 -12.15 -54.98
CA ARG A 3 29.01 -12.61 -54.12
C ARG A 3 29.54 -12.88 -52.69
N LEU A 4 29.47 -11.96 -51.71
CA LEU A 4 28.31 -11.46 -50.95
C LEU A 4 27.28 -12.53 -50.53
N VAL A 5 27.36 -12.96 -49.27
CA VAL A 5 26.26 -13.26 -48.31
C VAL A 5 26.92 -13.08 -46.92
N VAL A 6 26.90 -11.94 -46.22
CA VAL A 6 25.82 -11.23 -45.50
C VAL A 6 24.82 -12.16 -44.79
N LEU A 7 25.07 -12.39 -43.50
CA LEU A 7 24.08 -12.28 -42.42
C LEU A 7 24.87 -12.18 -41.10
N ALA A 8 25.34 -11.00 -40.69
CA ALA A 8 24.56 -10.05 -39.89
C ALA A 8 23.78 -10.75 -38.77
N PHE A 9 24.50 -11.30 -37.78
CA PHE A 9 23.92 -11.52 -36.45
C PHE A 9 23.62 -10.14 -35.85
N LEU A 10 22.36 -9.77 -36.05
CA LEU A 10 21.69 -8.60 -35.53
C LEU A 10 21.83 -8.53 -34.00
N LEU A 11 22.45 -7.43 -33.56
CA LEU A 11 21.85 -6.47 -32.64
C LEU A 11 20.75 -7.02 -31.72
N CYS A 12 21.14 -7.57 -30.58
CA CYS A 12 20.33 -7.45 -29.36
C CYS A 12 21.10 -6.57 -28.37
N PRO A 13 20.93 -5.24 -28.41
CA PRO A 13 21.17 -4.47 -27.21
C PRO A 13 20.08 -4.92 -26.23
N VAL A 14 20.48 -5.60 -25.15
CA VAL A 14 19.60 -5.73 -23.98
C VAL A 14 19.53 -4.34 -23.36
N ALA A 15 18.65 -3.53 -23.94
CA ALA A 15 18.15 -2.33 -23.32
C ALA A 15 17.19 -2.76 -22.21
N LEU A 16 17.28 -2.03 -21.09
CA LEU A 16 16.35 -2.00 -19.96
C LEU A 16 16.47 -3.25 -19.05
N TYR A 17 16.74 -3.13 -17.75
CA TYR A 17 16.21 -2.14 -16.84
C TYR A 17 17.28 -1.68 -15.84
N ALA A 18 17.41 -0.36 -15.72
CA ALA A 18 17.73 0.24 -14.44
C ALA A 18 16.57 -0.12 -13.50
N ALA A 19 16.70 -1.26 -12.81
CA ALA A 19 15.98 -1.46 -11.56
C ALA A 19 16.67 -0.54 -10.56
N GLU A 20 16.25 0.73 -10.54
CA GLU A 20 16.28 1.51 -9.31
C GLU A 20 15.46 0.71 -8.31
N ALA A 21 16.13 -0.24 -7.64
CA ALA A 21 15.63 -0.80 -6.40
C ALA A 21 15.68 0.36 -5.42
N GLU A 22 14.61 1.13 -5.41
CA GLU A 22 14.33 2.18 -4.44
C GLU A 22 14.46 1.51 -3.07
N MET A 23 15.63 1.67 -2.44
CA MET A 23 15.89 1.12 -1.12
C MET A 23 14.84 1.72 -0.18
N PRO A 24 14.11 0.89 0.60
CA PRO A 24 13.15 1.43 1.54
C PRO A 24 13.91 2.32 2.53
N SER A 25 13.62 3.62 2.47
CA SER A 25 14.28 4.63 3.31
C SER A 25 14.03 4.29 4.79
N PRO A 26 15.08 4.14 5.62
CA PRO A 26 14.97 3.74 7.02
C PRO A 26 14.38 4.83 7.94
N HIS A 27 13.79 5.89 7.38
CA HIS A 27 13.12 6.99 8.09
C HIS A 27 11.60 7.00 7.94
N GLN A 28 11.04 6.01 7.23
CA GLN A 28 9.59 5.88 7.09
C GLN A 28 9.06 5.01 8.23
N GLY A 29 8.34 5.62 9.18
CA GLY A 29 7.43 4.87 10.06
C GLY A 29 6.43 4.00 9.27
N PRO A 30 5.58 3.20 9.94
CA PRO A 30 4.67 2.28 9.25
C PRO A 30 3.86 2.99 8.17
N ARG A 31 3.77 2.38 6.98
CA ARG A 31 2.98 2.90 5.87
C ARG A 31 1.50 2.72 6.16
N LEU A 32 0.65 3.49 5.49
CA LEU A 32 -0.80 3.30 5.59
C LEU A 32 -1.24 1.87 5.22
N TYR A 33 -0.49 1.20 4.35
CA TYR A 33 -0.73 -0.20 4.01
C TYR A 33 -0.54 -1.17 5.19
N ASP A 34 0.42 -0.90 6.08
CA ASP A 34 0.63 -1.70 7.29
C ASP A 34 -0.58 -1.58 8.23
N HIS A 35 -1.11 -0.37 8.37
CA HIS A 35 -2.34 -0.11 9.13
C HIS A 35 -3.56 -0.79 8.51
N TYR A 36 -3.66 -0.82 7.19
CA TYR A 36 -4.71 -1.56 6.46
C TYR A 36 -4.67 -3.05 6.80
N LEU A 37 -3.50 -3.68 6.72
CA LEU A 37 -3.36 -5.10 7.04
C LEU A 37 -3.74 -5.39 8.50
N ALA A 38 -3.28 -4.56 9.43
CA ALA A 38 -3.61 -4.72 10.85
C ALA A 38 -5.12 -4.61 11.11
N LEU A 39 -5.78 -3.58 10.58
CA LEU A 39 -7.22 -3.39 10.73
C LEU A 39 -8.02 -4.50 10.08
N LYS A 40 -7.62 -4.96 8.88
CA LYS A 40 -8.25 -6.08 8.20
C LYS A 40 -8.16 -7.36 9.02
N LEU A 41 -6.98 -7.69 9.54
CA LEU A 41 -6.78 -8.86 10.40
C LEU A 41 -7.59 -8.77 11.70
N MET A 42 -7.69 -7.59 12.31
CA MET A 42 -8.52 -7.37 13.48
C MET A 42 -10.01 -7.59 13.15
N GLN A 43 -10.50 -7.02 12.06
CA GLN A 43 -11.89 -7.20 11.60
C GLN A 43 -12.20 -8.66 11.27
N GLU A 44 -11.30 -9.36 10.56
CA GLU A 44 -11.42 -10.79 10.29
C GLU A 44 -11.42 -11.60 11.59
N SER A 45 -10.61 -11.21 12.58
CA SER A 45 -10.58 -11.88 13.88
C SER A 45 -11.86 -11.71 14.69
N LEU A 46 -12.66 -10.66 14.42
CA LEU A 46 -13.98 -10.48 15.04
C LEU A 46 -15.02 -11.45 14.45
N ALA A 47 -14.84 -11.88 13.21
CA ALA A 47 -15.78 -12.77 12.54
C ALA A 47 -15.88 -14.10 13.31
N GLY A 48 -17.08 -14.42 13.79
CA GLY A 48 -17.34 -15.65 14.55
C GLY A 48 -17.08 -15.58 16.05
N ARG A 49 -16.65 -14.43 16.60
CA ARG A 49 -16.52 -14.25 18.06
C ARG A 49 -17.85 -13.87 18.72
N PRO A 50 -18.06 -14.26 20.00
CA PRO A 50 -19.17 -13.73 20.81
C PRO A 50 -19.10 -12.21 20.97
N LEU A 51 -20.26 -11.56 21.11
CA LEU A 51 -20.36 -10.10 21.27
C LEU A 51 -19.52 -9.55 22.43
N GLU A 52 -19.40 -10.29 23.53
CA GLU A 52 -18.59 -9.87 24.67
C GLU A 52 -17.09 -9.80 24.32
N GLU A 53 -16.58 -10.76 23.54
CA GLU A 53 -15.20 -10.72 23.07
C GLU A 53 -14.97 -9.63 22.04
N GLN A 54 -15.96 -9.39 21.15
CA GLN A 54 -15.90 -8.29 20.21
C GLN A 54 -15.83 -6.93 20.95
N ALA A 55 -16.63 -6.74 21.99
CA ALA A 55 -16.62 -5.54 22.81
C ALA A 55 -15.27 -5.31 23.50
N ARG A 56 -14.56 -6.38 23.90
CA ARG A 56 -13.21 -6.29 24.48
C ARG A 56 -12.15 -5.87 23.46
N LEU A 57 -12.36 -6.18 22.18
CA LEU A 57 -11.45 -5.80 21.08
C LEU A 57 -11.73 -4.41 20.52
N GLN A 58 -12.94 -3.88 20.70
CA GLN A 58 -13.34 -2.56 20.18
C GLN A 58 -12.37 -1.42 20.57
N PRO A 59 -11.86 -1.31 21.82
CA PRO A 59 -10.91 -0.27 22.15
C PRO A 59 -9.58 -0.36 21.38
N GLN A 60 -9.15 -1.58 21.04
CA GLN A 60 -7.92 -1.79 20.25
C GLN A 60 -8.14 -1.39 18.80
N ILE A 61 -9.30 -1.72 18.24
CA ILE A 61 -9.70 -1.31 16.89
C ILE A 61 -9.76 0.21 16.79
N ASN A 62 -10.41 0.88 17.74
CA ASN A 62 -10.49 2.34 17.77
C ASN A 62 -9.10 3.00 17.81
N ARG A 63 -8.15 2.44 18.58
CA ARG A 63 -6.77 2.94 18.60
C ARG A 63 -6.05 2.71 17.27
N ALA A 64 -6.25 1.55 16.66
CA ALA A 64 -5.67 1.23 15.35
C ALA A 64 -6.21 2.17 14.26
N GLU A 65 -7.50 2.49 14.29
CA GLU A 65 -8.13 3.46 13.39
C GLU A 65 -7.59 4.88 13.61
N GLN A 66 -7.41 5.31 14.86
CA GLN A 66 -6.82 6.62 15.18
C GLN A 66 -5.40 6.75 14.62
N ASN A 67 -4.55 5.74 14.85
CA ASN A 67 -3.19 5.72 14.30
C ASN A 67 -3.21 5.73 12.77
N ALA A 68 -4.13 5.00 12.14
CA ALA A 68 -4.29 4.99 10.70
C ALA A 68 -4.74 6.38 10.18
N CYS A 69 -5.60 7.09 10.91
CA CYS A 69 -5.99 8.47 10.59
C CYS A 69 -4.82 9.46 10.67
N GLU A 70 -3.93 9.30 11.65
CA GLU A 70 -2.70 10.10 11.73
C GLU A 70 -1.81 9.85 10.51
N GLN A 71 -1.65 8.59 10.12
CA GLN A 71 -0.86 8.22 8.95
C GLN A 71 -1.49 8.73 7.64
N VAL A 72 -2.81 8.71 7.48
CA VAL A 72 -3.50 9.35 6.33
C VAL A 72 -3.17 10.83 6.24
N ARG A 73 -3.22 11.56 7.37
CA ARG A 73 -2.90 13.00 7.39
C ARG A 73 -1.47 13.24 6.94
N ARG A 74 -0.53 12.44 7.44
CA ARG A 74 0.88 12.52 7.08
C ARG A 74 1.11 12.22 5.59
N GLU A 75 0.59 11.12 5.06
CA GLU A 75 0.77 10.77 3.64
C GLU A 75 0.12 11.78 2.70
N ARG A 76 -0.95 12.45 3.15
CA ARG A 76 -1.57 13.58 2.44
C ARG A 76 -0.66 14.82 2.41
N GLU A 77 -0.01 15.15 3.52
CA GLU A 77 0.99 16.24 3.59
C GLU A 77 2.20 15.93 2.70
N GLU A 78 2.63 14.67 2.67
CA GLU A 78 3.69 14.14 1.79
C GLU A 78 3.23 14.01 0.32
N ARG A 79 1.95 14.26 0.02
CA ARG A 79 1.34 14.19 -1.33
C ARG A 79 1.56 12.82 -2.01
N VAL A 80 1.43 11.74 -1.25
CA VAL A 80 1.53 10.38 -1.79
C VAL A 80 0.46 10.19 -2.88
N PRO A 81 0.85 9.80 -4.11
CA PRO A 81 -0.10 9.65 -5.21
C PRO A 81 -0.95 8.39 -5.01
N LYS A 82 -2.23 8.44 -5.42
CA LYS A 82 -3.15 7.29 -5.37
C LYS A 82 -2.62 6.03 -6.07
N GLU A 83 -1.77 6.20 -7.07
CA GLU A 83 -1.13 5.09 -7.79
C GLU A 83 -0.17 4.30 -6.89
N GLU A 84 0.44 4.94 -5.91
CA GLU A 84 1.29 4.26 -4.92
C GLU A 84 0.45 3.33 -4.03
N TYR A 85 -0.79 3.71 -3.69
CA TYR A 85 -1.70 2.80 -2.98
C TYR A 85 -2.06 1.59 -3.84
N ARG A 86 -2.33 1.77 -5.14
CA ARG A 86 -2.58 0.64 -6.04
C ARG A 86 -1.38 -0.30 -6.13
N ARG A 87 -0.16 0.21 -6.15
CA ARG A 87 1.06 -0.62 -6.17
C ARG A 87 1.22 -1.43 -4.88
N GLN A 88 0.85 -0.87 -3.74
CA GLN A 88 1.01 -1.54 -2.44
C GLN A 88 -0.02 -2.64 -2.20
N GLY A 89 -1.28 -2.40 -2.53
CA GLY A 89 -2.37 -3.31 -2.16
C GLY A 89 -3.52 -3.42 -3.18
N GLY A 90 -3.29 -2.94 -4.41
CA GLY A 90 -4.30 -2.93 -5.47
C GLY A 90 -5.46 -1.98 -5.19
N ASP A 91 -6.52 -2.13 -5.98
CA ASP A 91 -7.76 -1.37 -5.80
C ASP A 91 -8.43 -1.57 -4.43
N PRO A 92 -8.40 -2.77 -3.79
CA PRO A 92 -8.98 -2.93 -2.46
C PRO A 92 -8.34 -2.00 -1.41
N PHE A 93 -7.01 -1.86 -1.44
CA PHE A 93 -6.33 -0.94 -0.53
C PHE A 93 -6.62 0.52 -0.89
N LEU A 94 -6.66 0.87 -2.19
CA LEU A 94 -7.03 2.22 -2.61
C LEU A 94 -8.43 2.62 -2.11
N VAL A 95 -9.41 1.71 -2.22
CA VAL A 95 -10.77 1.94 -1.72
C VAL A 95 -10.77 2.10 -0.21
N PHE A 96 -10.06 1.23 0.52
CA PHE A 96 -9.90 1.34 1.96
C PHE A 96 -9.30 2.69 2.37
N ALA A 97 -8.20 3.11 1.73
CA ALA A 97 -7.53 4.37 2.04
C ALA A 97 -8.47 5.57 1.84
N GLN A 98 -9.30 5.55 0.78
CA GLN A 98 -10.30 6.59 0.53
C GLN A 98 -11.42 6.60 1.57
N GLN A 99 -11.93 5.43 1.97
CA GLN A 99 -12.93 5.31 3.02
C GLN A 99 -12.40 5.77 4.38
N LEU A 100 -11.17 5.39 4.71
CA LEU A 100 -10.51 5.82 5.92
C LEU A 100 -10.29 7.34 5.91
N GLU A 101 -9.85 7.92 4.80
CA GLU A 101 -9.73 9.37 4.67
C GLU A 101 -11.06 10.10 4.95
N GLN A 102 -12.18 9.59 4.43
CA GLN A 102 -13.51 10.13 4.72
C GLN A 102 -13.88 10.00 6.21
N TYR A 103 -13.67 8.82 6.79
CA TYR A 103 -13.92 8.56 8.21
C TYR A 103 -13.11 9.48 9.13
N CYS A 104 -11.84 9.71 8.82
CA CYS A 104 -10.95 10.56 9.61
C CYS A 104 -11.32 12.05 9.55
N GLN A 105 -12.12 12.47 8.55
CA GLN A 105 -12.67 13.82 8.46
C GLN A 105 -13.93 13.98 9.31
N THR A 106 -14.76 12.93 9.43
CA THR A 106 -16.01 12.96 10.20
C THR A 106 -15.82 12.69 11.69
N SER A 107 -14.74 12.01 12.07
CA SER A 107 -14.43 11.64 13.46
C SER A 107 -13.73 12.74 14.26
N ARG A 108 -13.93 14.00 13.87
CA ARG A 108 -13.21 15.18 14.37
C ARG A 108 -14.02 15.99 15.37
#